data_AF-A0AA93HP14-F1
#
_entry.id   AF-A0AA93HP14-F1
#
_cell.length_a   1.000
_cell.length_b   1.000
_cell.length_c   1.000
_cell.angle_alpha   90.00
_cell.angle_beta   90.00
_cell.angle_gamma   90.00
#
_symmetry.space_group_name_H-M   'P 1'
#
loop_
_entity.id
_entity.type
_entity.pdbx_description
1 polymer ?
#
loop_
_entity_poly.entity_id
_entity_poly.type
_entity_poly.pdbx_seq_one_letter_code
_entity_poly.pdbx_strand_id
1 'polypeptide(L)'
;MPGCARRAVEVPVPQSVPVAVEVRDTPPAELLRCPEQPAGFPTDAQATMPAGVRSAAIRMARAVRDRGDQLVRLIRWHDPEACR
;
A
#
# COMPACT_ATOMS: atom_id res chain seq x y z
N MET A 1 9.01 75.37 6.37
CA MET A 1 7.92 74.39 6.54
C MET A 1 8.53 73.05 6.96
N PRO A 2 8.33 72.57 8.20
CA PRO A 2 8.88 71.28 8.60
C PRO A 2 7.95 70.17 8.09
N GLY A 3 8.49 69.25 7.27
CA GLY A 3 7.75 68.13 6.72
C GLY A 3 7.47 67.05 7.77
N CYS A 4 6.22 66.60 7.87
CA CYS A 4 5.84 65.45 8.70
C CYS A 4 6.37 64.15 8.07
N ALA A 5 7.43 63.58 8.66
CA ALA A 5 7.82 62.21 8.36
C ALA A 5 6.84 61.25 9.07
N ARG A 6 6.12 60.42 8.30
CA ARG A 6 5.29 59.36 8.87
C ARG A 6 6.21 58.29 9.47
N ARG A 7 6.11 58.04 10.77
CA ARG A 7 6.72 56.86 11.40
C ARG A 7 6.00 55.62 10.86
N ALA A 8 6.75 54.70 10.25
CA ALA A 8 6.24 53.37 9.96
C ALA A 8 5.89 52.70 11.29
N VAL A 9 4.62 52.38 11.50
CA VAL A 9 4.19 51.54 12.60
C VAL A 9 4.38 50.10 12.13
N GLU A 10 5.36 49.42 12.70
CA GLU A 10 5.60 48.01 12.45
C GLU A 10 4.51 47.21 13.14
N VAL A 11 3.54 46.73 12.36
CA VAL A 11 2.46 45.86 12.85
C VAL A 11 3.02 44.43 12.89
N PRO A 12 3.15 43.79 14.06
CA PRO A 12 3.60 42.41 14.13
C PRO A 12 2.55 41.53 13.44
N VAL A 13 2.87 41.01 12.26
CA VAL A 13 2.05 39.99 11.60
C VAL A 13 2.38 38.65 12.29
N PRO A 14 1.40 37.94 12.88
CA PRO A 14 1.65 36.62 13.44
C PRO A 14 2.15 35.71 12.31
N GLN A 15 3.39 35.24 12.43
CA GLN A 15 3.93 34.27 11.47
C GLN A 15 3.18 32.95 11.67
N SER A 16 2.47 32.49 10.64
CA SER A 16 1.81 31.18 10.66
C SER A 16 2.89 30.10 10.69
N VAL A 17 3.10 29.50 11.86
CA VAL A 17 4.00 28.35 12.00
C VAL A 17 3.31 27.15 11.34
N PRO A 18 3.96 26.46 10.38
CA PRO A 18 3.37 25.27 9.77
C PRO A 18 3.20 24.18 10.84
N VAL A 19 1.96 23.74 11.04
CA VAL A 19 1.63 22.61 11.90
C VAL A 19 1.60 21.36 11.02
N ALA A 20 2.56 20.46 11.21
CA ALA A 20 2.50 19.13 10.62
C ALA A 20 1.48 18.29 11.40
N VAL A 21 0.41 17.86 10.73
CA VAL A 21 -0.56 16.91 11.28
C VAL A 21 -0.23 15.55 10.70
N GLU A 22 0.01 14.56 11.56
CA GLU A 22 0.17 13.17 11.12
C GLU A 22 -1.18 12.65 10.63
N VAL A 23 -1.29 12.41 9.33
CA VAL A 23 -2.44 11.72 8.73
C VAL A 23 -2.10 10.24 8.67
N ARG A 24 -2.68 9.45 9.58
CA ARG A 24 -2.56 7.99 9.56
C ARG A 24 -3.78 7.38 8.88
N ASP A 25 -3.73 7.27 7.56
CA ASP A 25 -4.73 6.57 6.75
C ASP A 25 -4.47 5.06 6.75
N THR A 26 -4.65 4.41 7.90
CA THR A 26 -4.62 2.94 7.97
C THR A 26 -5.86 2.39 7.25
N PRO A 27 -5.72 1.52 6.24
CA PRO A 27 -6.86 0.90 5.58
C PRO A 27 -7.74 0.09 6.56
N PRO A 28 -9.04 -0.09 6.26
CA PRO A 28 -9.90 -1.00 7.00
C PRO A 28 -9.26 -2.39 7.16
N ALA A 29 -9.45 -3.02 8.31
CA ALA A 29 -8.82 -4.31 8.65
C ALA A 29 -9.10 -5.43 7.62
N GLU A 30 -10.27 -5.42 6.97
CA GLU A 30 -10.63 -6.37 5.91
C GLU A 30 -9.64 -6.32 4.74
N LEU A 31 -9.14 -5.13 4.38
CA LEU A 31 -8.15 -4.94 3.30
C LEU A 31 -6.73 -5.36 3.71
N LEU A 32 -6.50 -5.55 5.01
CA LEU A 32 -5.23 -5.99 5.59
C LEU A 32 -5.25 -7.47 5.99
N ARG A 33 -6.32 -8.20 5.70
CA ARG A 33 -6.37 -9.66 5.94
C ARG A 33 -5.40 -10.36 5.00
N CYS A 34 -4.54 -11.22 5.57
CA CYS A 34 -3.61 -12.02 4.79
C CYS A 34 -4.33 -12.94 3.81
N PRO A 35 -3.90 -12.99 2.53
CA PRO A 35 -4.49 -13.89 1.57
C PRO A 35 -4.23 -15.35 1.96
N GLU A 36 -5.27 -16.17 1.86
CA GLU A 36 -5.13 -17.61 2.01
C GLU A 36 -4.45 -18.22 0.78
N GLN A 37 -3.52 -19.14 1.00
CA GLN A 37 -2.96 -19.93 -0.09
C GLN A 37 -3.84 -21.14 -0.37
N PRO A 38 -4.26 -21.36 -1.62
CA PRO A 38 -5.03 -22.54 -1.96
C PRO A 38 -4.20 -23.80 -1.76
N ALA A 39 -4.86 -24.88 -1.30
CA ALA A 39 -4.25 -26.19 -1.31
C ALA A 39 -3.83 -26.56 -2.75
N GLY A 40 -2.59 -27.02 -2.90
CA GLY A 40 -2.07 -27.49 -4.19
C GLY A 40 -2.70 -28.82 -4.62
N PHE A 41 -2.29 -29.29 -5.79
CA PHE A 41 -2.65 -30.65 -6.22
C PHE A 41 -2.05 -31.71 -5.28
N PRO A 42 -2.75 -32.84 -5.06
CA PRO A 42 -2.19 -33.96 -4.31
C PRO A 42 -0.89 -34.45 -4.96
N THR A 43 0.12 -34.75 -4.14
CA THR A 43 1.45 -35.16 -4.63
C THR A 43 1.47 -36.59 -5.18
N ASP A 44 0.45 -37.38 -4.86
CA ASP A 44 0.26 -38.78 -5.23
C ASP A 44 -0.77 -38.97 -6.36
N ALA A 45 -1.48 -37.91 -6.76
CA ALA A 45 -2.45 -37.96 -7.84
C ALA A 45 -1.76 -37.88 -9.21
N GLN A 46 -2.27 -38.67 -10.17
CA GLN A 46 -1.85 -38.60 -11.56
C GLN A 46 -3.00 -38.11 -12.44
N ALA A 47 -2.70 -37.15 -13.32
CA ALA A 47 -3.62 -36.64 -14.32
C ALA A 47 -2.86 -36.25 -15.59
N THR A 48 -3.48 -36.44 -16.75
CA THR A 48 -2.90 -36.01 -18.04
C THR A 48 -3.53 -34.68 -18.46
N MET A 49 -2.69 -33.70 -18.79
CA MET A 49 -3.11 -32.42 -19.34
C MET A 49 -2.49 -32.20 -20.73
N PRO A 50 -3.29 -31.86 -21.76
CA PRO A 50 -2.76 -31.45 -23.05
C PRO A 50 -1.81 -30.26 -22.89
N ALA A 51 -0.77 -30.16 -23.74
CA ALA A 51 0.28 -29.15 -23.60
C ALA A 51 -0.25 -27.71 -23.56
N GLY A 52 -1.25 -27.39 -24.40
CA GLY A 52 -1.91 -26.09 -24.40
C GLY A 52 -2.59 -25.76 -23.07
N VAL A 53 -3.32 -26.72 -22.50
CA VAL A 53 -3.99 -26.59 -21.20
C VAL A 53 -2.97 -26.44 -20.07
N ARG A 54 -1.89 -27.22 -20.10
CA ARG A 54 -0.77 -27.09 -19.14
C ARG A 54 -0.14 -25.71 -19.17
N SER A 55 0.11 -25.17 -20.36
CA SER A 55 0.66 -23.82 -20.50
C SER A 55 -0.27 -22.76 -19.89
N ALA A 56 -1.59 -22.91 -20.09
CA ALA A 56 -2.58 -21.98 -19.56
C ALA A 56 -2.67 -22.07 -18.02
N ALA A 57 -2.70 -23.28 -17.47
CA ALA A 57 -2.71 -23.51 -16.03
C ALA A 57 -1.50 -22.87 -15.34
N ILE A 58 -0.30 -23.03 -15.91
CA ILE A 58 0.93 -22.40 -15.39
C ILE A 58 0.83 -20.88 -15.43
N ARG A 59 0.32 -20.29 -16.53
CA ARG A 59 0.14 -18.83 -16.62
C ARG A 59 -0.83 -18.32 -15.56
N MET A 60 -1.95 -19.00 -15.34
CA MET A 60 -2.92 -18.61 -14.32
C MET A 60 -2.33 -18.72 -12.91
N ALA A 61 -1.66 -19.84 -12.59
CA ALA A 61 -1.02 -20.04 -11.29
C ALA A 61 0.02 -18.96 -10.98
N ARG A 62 0.83 -18.58 -11.98
CA ARG A 62 1.80 -17.47 -11.84
C ARG A 62 1.11 -16.14 -11.59
N ALA A 63 0.07 -15.80 -12.36
CA ALA A 63 -0.65 -14.55 -12.17
C ALA A 63 -1.33 -14.44 -10.79
N VAL A 64 -1.85 -15.56 -10.27
CA VAL A 64 -2.41 -15.62 -8.91
C VAL A 64 -1.32 -15.41 -7.87
N ARG A 65 -0.19 -16.11 -7.98
CA ARG A 65 0.97 -15.92 -7.10
C ARG A 65 1.45 -14.47 -7.11
N ASP A 66 1.66 -13.89 -8.29
CA ASP A 66 2.23 -12.54 -8.41
C ASP A 66 1.29 -11.47 -7.80
N ARG A 67 -0.02 -11.65 -7.93
CA ARG A 67 -1.04 -10.81 -7.24
C ARG A 67 -1.04 -11.02 -5.73
N GLY A 68 -0.95 -12.26 -5.26
CA GLY A 68 -0.83 -12.59 -3.84
C GLY A 68 0.41 -11.94 -3.23
N ASP A 69 1.55 -12.05 -3.89
CA ASP A 69 2.81 -11.44 -3.45
C ASP A 69 2.70 -9.90 -3.40
N GLN A 70 2.02 -9.28 -4.37
CA GLN A 70 1.75 -7.85 -4.35
C GLN A 70 0.90 -7.45 -3.16
N LEU A 71 -0.17 -8.19 -2.87
CA LEU A 71 -1.03 -7.93 -1.73
C LEU A 71 -0.28 -8.10 -0.41
N VAL A 72 0.51 -9.17 -0.25
CA VAL A 72 1.35 -9.38 0.95
C VAL A 72 2.33 -8.23 1.14
N ARG A 73 2.96 -7.71 0.07
CA ARG A 73 3.83 -6.53 0.17
C ARG A 73 3.06 -5.29 0.62
N LEU A 74 1.86 -5.06 0.09
CA LEU A 74 1.01 -3.94 0.51
C LEU A 74 0.59 -4.06 1.99
N ILE A 75 0.21 -5.25 2.43
CA ILE A 75 -0.14 -5.47 3.84
C ILE A 75 1.09 -5.23 4.73
N ARG A 76 2.25 -5.75 4.35
CA ARG A 76 3.51 -5.56 5.08
C ARG A 76 4.01 -4.12 5.10
N TRP A 77 3.58 -3.29 4.14
CA TRP A 77 3.83 -1.86 4.17
C TRP A 77 3.09 -1.18 5.33
N HIS A 78 1.88 -1.66 5.68
CA HIS A 78 1.10 -1.14 6.80
C HIS A 78 1.43 -1.84 8.13
N ASP A 79 1.80 -3.12 8.11
CA ASP A 79 2.23 -3.92 9.26
C ASP A 79 3.35 -4.90 8.87
N PRO A 80 4.63 -4.58 9.14
CA PRO A 80 5.77 -5.41 8.77
C PRO A 80 5.79 -6.84 9.35
N GLU A 81 5.04 -7.09 10.43
CA GLU A 81 4.96 -8.39 11.10
C GLU A 81 3.84 -9.28 10.51
N ALA A 82 2.96 -8.72 9.68
CA ALA A 82 1.82 -9.42 9.11
C ALA A 82 2.19 -10.46 8.03
N CYS A 83 1.34 -11.49 7.91
CA CYS A 83 1.40 -12.55 6.89
C CYS A 83 2.74 -13.29 6.85
N ARG A 84 3.28 -13.63 8.02
CA ARG A 84 4.45 -14.50 8.17
C ARG A 84 4.08 -15.97 8.04
#